data_AF-A0A822GVX7-F1
#
_entry.id   AF-A0A822GVX7-F1
#
_cell.length_a   1.000
_cell.length_b   1.000
_cell.length_c   1.000
_cell.angle_alpha   90.00
_cell.angle_beta   90.00
_cell.angle_gamma   90.00
#
_symmetry.space_group_name_H-M   'P 1'
#
loop_
_entity.id
_entity.type
_entity.pdbx_description
1 polymer ?
#
loop_
_entity_poly.entity_id
_entity_poly.type
_entity_poly.pdbx_seq_one_letter_code
_entity_poly.pdbx_strand_id
1 'polypeptide(L)'
;FVYIDDQSSHLNPIKKYLSNQIKCSNIIDLKIEISTICDLSVLFTIIPNIRNLSVSTHKKDNLDNINRIFTSDKLNFLNKFQLKSVERSWCLNELVILLEKLPSIKYLSLNLCTSDINLINGEILKQSLPNTFEQFHYAVHYLPEQPINYIELLNTWKYICPIICLYNPMQNDYMFLHTLPYSSFNYLEISSSVADSILKNKNSYKDIERIHVDCDFTLAEAFPIISY
;
A
#
# COMPACT_ATOMS: atom_id res chain seq x y z
N PHE A 1 2.97 16.87 -15.26
CA PHE A 1 2.05 15.88 -14.68
C PHE A 1 1.20 15.33 -15.81
N VAL A 2 1.32 14.04 -16.12
CA VAL A 2 0.42 13.38 -17.07
C VAL A 2 -0.59 12.61 -16.22
N TYR A 3 -1.82 13.14 -16.12
CA TYR A 3 -2.94 12.46 -15.48
C TYR A 3 -3.68 11.73 -16.59
N ILE A 4 -3.63 10.40 -16.58
CA ILE A 4 -4.37 9.55 -17.53
C ILE A 4 -5.59 9.04 -16.78
N ASP A 5 -6.68 9.81 -16.83
CA ASP A 5 -8.00 9.37 -16.38
C ASP A 5 -8.86 9.15 -17.62
N ASP A 6 -8.86 7.91 -18.09
CA ASP A 6 -9.70 7.50 -19.21
C ASP A 6 -10.89 6.71 -18.67
N GLN A 7 -11.94 7.44 -18.29
CA GLN A 7 -13.24 6.88 -17.90
C GLN A 7 -14.04 6.39 -19.12
N SER A 8 -13.52 6.51 -20.34
CA SER A 8 -14.29 6.37 -21.58
C SER A 8 -14.11 5.03 -22.30
N SER A 9 -13.34 4.08 -21.77
CA SER A 9 -13.22 2.76 -22.39
C SER A 9 -13.20 1.60 -21.39
N HIS A 10 -13.94 0.54 -21.73
CA HIS A 10 -13.89 -0.76 -21.04
C HIS A 10 -12.51 -1.46 -21.16
N LEU A 11 -11.53 -0.82 -21.79
CA LEU A 11 -10.15 -1.27 -21.94
C LEU A 11 -9.25 -0.27 -21.23
N ASN A 12 -8.74 -0.65 -20.05
CA ASN A 12 -7.74 0.12 -19.30
C ASN A 12 -6.75 0.84 -20.27
N PRO A 13 -6.58 2.18 -20.22
CA PRO A 13 -5.75 2.94 -21.16
C PRO A 13 -4.34 2.34 -21.33
N ILE A 14 -3.81 1.68 -20.30
CA ILE A 14 -2.55 0.93 -20.33
C ILE A 14 -2.55 -0.21 -21.38
N LYS A 15 -3.67 -0.93 -21.54
CA LYS A 15 -3.84 -1.99 -22.54
C LYS A 15 -3.83 -1.46 -23.98
N LYS A 16 -4.24 -0.21 -24.20
CA LYS A 16 -4.17 0.45 -25.51
C LYS A 16 -2.73 0.82 -25.90
N TYR A 17 -1.86 1.12 -24.94
CA TYR A 17 -0.43 1.32 -25.20
C TYR A 17 0.29 0.01 -25.52
N LEU A 18 -0.14 -1.10 -24.91
CA LEU A 18 0.39 -2.44 -25.21
C LEU A 18 0.16 -2.87 -26.66
N SER A 19 -1.05 -2.66 -27.20
CA SER A 19 -1.36 -3.08 -28.59
C SER A 19 -0.45 -2.41 -29.63
N ASN A 20 0.15 -1.27 -29.27
CA ASN A 20 1.01 -0.48 -30.15
C ASN A 20 2.51 -0.65 -29.86
N GLN A 21 2.91 -1.51 -28.90
CA GLN A 21 4.31 -1.73 -28.48
C GLN A 21 5.08 -0.44 -28.15
N ILE A 22 4.39 0.59 -27.67
CA ILE A 22 5.02 1.89 -27.43
C ILE A 22 5.85 1.78 -26.14
N LYS A 23 7.17 1.92 -26.26
CA LYS A 23 8.07 2.09 -25.12
C LYS A 23 8.29 3.57 -24.84
N CYS A 24 7.97 3.98 -23.62
CA CYS A 24 8.12 5.34 -23.12
C CYS A 24 9.42 5.48 -22.32
N SER A 25 10.57 5.19 -22.95
CA SER A 25 11.89 5.15 -22.31
C SER A 25 12.38 6.49 -21.73
N ASN A 26 11.73 7.61 -22.09
CA ASN A 26 12.05 8.95 -21.60
C ASN A 26 11.34 9.29 -20.28
N ILE A 27 10.38 8.45 -19.84
CA ILE A 27 9.70 8.66 -18.55
C ILE A 27 10.62 8.19 -17.43
N ILE A 28 11.07 9.14 -16.62
CA ILE A 28 11.95 8.91 -15.47
C ILE A 28 11.16 8.94 -14.15
N ASP A 29 10.11 9.75 -14.11
CA ASP A 29 9.24 9.96 -12.96
C ASP A 29 7.79 9.72 -13.36
N LEU A 30 7.08 8.88 -12.62
CA LEU A 30 5.68 8.61 -12.87
C LEU A 30 4.91 8.47 -11.55
N LYS A 31 3.80 9.21 -11.45
CA LYS A 31 2.74 8.96 -10.49
C LYS A 31 1.49 8.58 -11.26
N ILE A 32 0.94 7.41 -11.00
CA ILE A 32 -0.17 6.85 -11.76
C ILE A 32 -1.14 6.10 -10.84
N GLU A 33 -2.41 6.15 -11.20
CA GLU A 33 -3.43 5.29 -10.64
C GLU A 33 -3.76 4.21 -11.67
N ILE A 34 -3.69 2.96 -11.26
CA ILE A 34 -4.01 1.80 -12.10
C ILE A 34 -5.24 1.09 -11.54
N SER A 35 -5.97 0.36 -12.38
CA SER A 35 -7.16 -0.35 -11.91
C SER A 35 -6.74 -1.41 -10.88
N THR A 36 -5.76 -2.23 -11.23
CA THR A 36 -5.39 -3.38 -10.42
C THR A 36 -3.88 -3.66 -10.47
N ILE A 37 -3.37 -4.53 -9.59
CA ILE A 37 -1.91 -4.78 -9.52
C ILE A 37 -1.39 -5.50 -10.76
N CYS A 38 -2.27 -6.20 -11.50
CA CYS A 38 -1.94 -6.77 -12.82
C CYS A 38 -1.43 -5.75 -13.81
N ASP A 39 -1.92 -4.52 -13.74
CA ASP A 39 -1.52 -3.48 -14.69
C ASP A 39 -0.09 -2.97 -14.42
N LEU A 40 0.48 -3.31 -13.25
CA LEU A 40 1.83 -2.89 -12.86
C LEU A 40 2.90 -3.54 -13.73
N SER A 41 2.77 -4.82 -14.07
CA SER A 41 3.75 -5.49 -14.92
C SER A 41 3.70 -5.00 -16.35
N VAL A 42 2.50 -4.70 -16.84
CA VAL A 42 2.32 -4.02 -18.10
C VAL A 42 3.04 -2.68 -18.08
N LEU A 43 2.82 -1.90 -17.03
CA LEU A 43 3.49 -0.61 -16.87
C LEU A 43 5.01 -0.76 -16.92
N PHE A 44 5.58 -1.76 -16.23
CA PHE A 44 7.02 -2.02 -16.23
C PHE A 44 7.59 -2.27 -17.64
N THR A 45 6.82 -2.91 -18.53
CA THR A 45 7.24 -3.11 -19.93
C THR A 45 7.22 -1.83 -20.76
N ILE A 46 6.30 -0.90 -20.45
CA ILE A 46 6.11 0.35 -21.18
C ILE A 46 7.16 1.39 -20.76
N ILE A 47 7.52 1.44 -19.47
CA ILE A 47 8.46 2.42 -18.90
C ILE A 47 9.71 1.77 -18.27
N PRO A 48 10.56 1.09 -19.07
CA PRO A 48 11.65 0.27 -18.53
C PRO A 48 12.76 1.07 -17.82
N ASN A 49 12.91 2.37 -18.12
CA ASN A 49 13.96 3.25 -17.58
C ASN A 49 13.48 4.11 -16.41
N ILE A 50 12.31 3.82 -15.85
CA ILE A 50 11.75 4.58 -14.74
C ILE A 50 12.67 4.56 -13.53
N ARG A 51 12.82 5.71 -12.87
CA ARG A 51 13.63 5.86 -11.63
C ARG A 51 12.77 6.07 -10.40
N ASN A 52 11.67 6.81 -10.54
CA ASN A 52 10.74 7.09 -9.46
C ASN A 52 9.32 6.74 -9.90
N LEU A 53 8.70 5.80 -9.19
CA LEU A 53 7.37 5.30 -9.53
C LEU A 53 6.46 5.33 -8.29
N SER A 54 5.33 6.01 -8.40
CA SER A 54 4.27 6.05 -7.40
C SER A 54 2.98 5.50 -8.01
N VAL A 55 2.45 4.43 -7.43
CA VAL A 55 1.29 3.70 -7.95
C VAL A 55 0.22 3.61 -6.88
N SER A 56 -1.02 3.87 -7.27
CA SER A 56 -2.20 3.53 -6.47
C SER A 56 -3.13 2.60 -7.24
N THR A 57 -3.78 1.68 -6.54
CA THR A 57 -4.82 0.78 -7.09
C THR A 57 -6.17 1.09 -6.46
N HIS A 58 -7.26 1.05 -7.23
CA HIS A 58 -8.62 1.34 -6.73
C HIS A 58 -9.64 0.21 -6.94
N LYS A 59 -9.25 -0.95 -7.47
CA LYS A 59 -10.13 -2.12 -7.58
C LYS A 59 -9.54 -3.33 -6.89
N LYS A 60 -10.42 -4.16 -6.32
CA LYS A 60 -10.07 -5.51 -5.86
C LYS A 60 -9.77 -6.39 -7.07
N ASP A 61 -8.72 -7.20 -6.93
CA ASP A 61 -8.35 -8.21 -7.91
C ASP A 61 -8.81 -9.59 -7.46
N ASN A 62 -9.54 -10.30 -8.32
CA ASN A 62 -9.89 -11.72 -8.12
C ASN A 62 -8.79 -12.60 -8.73
N LEU A 63 -7.60 -12.61 -8.14
CA LEU A 63 -6.45 -13.35 -8.70
C LEU A 63 -6.04 -14.51 -7.82
N ASP A 64 -6.13 -15.71 -8.40
CA ASP A 64 -5.64 -16.96 -7.80
C ASP A 64 -4.12 -17.16 -7.95
N ASN A 65 -3.39 -16.34 -8.73
CA ASN A 65 -1.96 -16.59 -8.98
C ASN A 65 -1.12 -15.35 -9.33
N ILE A 66 -0.36 -14.85 -8.34
CA ILE A 66 0.52 -13.69 -8.49
C ILE A 66 1.74 -13.94 -9.39
N ASN A 67 2.15 -15.19 -9.58
CA ASN A 67 3.33 -15.50 -10.42
C ASN A 67 3.13 -15.08 -11.88
N ARG A 68 1.87 -14.94 -12.32
CA ARG A 68 1.53 -14.43 -13.65
C ARG A 68 1.57 -12.90 -13.73
N ILE A 69 1.44 -12.21 -12.61
CA ILE A 69 1.43 -10.74 -12.56
C ILE A 69 2.82 -10.24 -12.92
N PHE A 70 3.88 -10.75 -12.32
CA PHE A 70 5.24 -10.21 -12.48
C PHE A 70 6.12 -10.99 -13.47
N THR A 71 5.64 -11.29 -14.68
CA THR A 71 6.49 -11.91 -15.72
C THR A 71 7.47 -10.94 -16.38
N SER A 72 7.35 -9.63 -16.10
CA SER A 72 8.17 -8.59 -16.72
C SER A 72 9.64 -8.62 -16.29
N ASP A 73 10.48 -7.95 -17.08
CA ASP A 73 11.88 -7.68 -16.79
C ASP A 73 12.06 -6.91 -15.47
N LYS A 74 13.24 -7.04 -14.88
CA LYS A 74 13.63 -6.29 -13.67
C LYS A 74 13.76 -4.80 -13.99
N LEU A 75 13.25 -3.95 -13.09
CA LEU A 75 13.40 -2.50 -13.18
C LEU A 75 14.73 -2.05 -12.54
N ASN A 76 15.82 -2.25 -13.27
CA ASN A 76 17.19 -1.98 -12.78
C ASN A 76 17.48 -0.48 -12.54
N PHE A 77 16.63 0.42 -13.00
CA PHE A 77 16.81 1.86 -12.80
C PHE A 77 15.91 2.43 -11.70
N LEU A 78 14.96 1.65 -11.18
CA LEU A 78 13.99 2.11 -10.21
C LEU A 78 14.64 2.24 -8.83
N ASN A 79 14.83 3.49 -8.41
CA ASN A 79 15.44 3.82 -7.13
C ASN A 79 14.40 4.13 -6.05
N LYS A 80 13.24 4.70 -6.44
CA LYS A 80 12.14 5.03 -5.54
C LYS A 80 10.84 4.40 -6.02
N PHE A 81 10.21 3.65 -5.13
CA PHE A 81 8.94 2.99 -5.39
C PHE A 81 7.96 3.27 -4.25
N GLN A 82 6.78 3.73 -4.63
CA GLN A 82 5.67 3.94 -3.73
C GLN A 82 4.45 3.18 -4.25
N LEU A 83 3.83 2.38 -3.38
CA LEU A 83 2.62 1.61 -3.70
C LEU A 83 1.55 1.84 -2.64
N LYS A 84 0.36 2.27 -3.07
CA LYS A 84 -0.87 2.24 -2.29
C LYS A 84 -1.82 1.19 -2.88
N SER A 85 -2.08 0.13 -2.13
CA SER A 85 -2.97 -0.96 -2.54
C SER A 85 -3.72 -1.51 -1.32
N VAL A 86 -4.75 -0.77 -0.89
CA VAL A 86 -5.57 -1.08 0.30
C VAL A 86 -6.84 -1.87 -0.04
N GLU A 87 -7.22 -1.91 -1.32
CA GLU A 87 -8.39 -2.67 -1.79
C GLU A 87 -8.13 -4.19 -1.87
N ARG A 88 -6.86 -4.59 -2.04
CA ARG A 88 -6.44 -5.99 -2.12
C ARG A 88 -5.82 -6.41 -0.79
N SER A 89 -6.16 -7.61 -0.31
CA SER A 89 -5.43 -8.25 0.80
C SER A 89 -4.15 -8.89 0.26
N TRP A 90 -3.00 -8.35 0.66
CA TRP A 90 -1.67 -8.81 0.29
C TRP A 90 -1.21 -9.95 1.19
N CYS A 91 -0.34 -10.83 0.70
CA CYS A 91 0.45 -11.72 1.54
C CYS A 91 1.96 -11.50 1.38
N LEU A 92 2.77 -12.09 2.26
CA LEU A 92 4.23 -11.90 2.24
C LEU A 92 4.88 -12.39 0.94
N ASN A 93 4.46 -13.53 0.43
CA ASN A 93 5.00 -14.07 -0.81
C ASN A 93 4.77 -13.13 -1.99
N GLU A 94 3.62 -12.45 -2.03
CA GLU A 94 3.30 -11.46 -3.06
C GLU A 94 4.24 -10.26 -3.02
N LEU A 95 4.51 -9.76 -1.82
CA LEU A 95 5.46 -8.67 -1.63
C LEU A 95 6.88 -9.09 -2.03
N VAL A 96 7.31 -10.29 -1.64
CA VAL A 96 8.64 -10.83 -2.01
C VAL A 96 8.80 -10.88 -3.53
N ILE A 97 7.82 -11.42 -4.25
CA ILE A 97 7.86 -11.51 -5.72
C ILE A 97 7.95 -10.13 -6.37
N LEU A 98 7.23 -9.14 -5.82
CA LEU A 98 7.34 -7.75 -6.27
C LEU A 98 8.75 -7.19 -6.04
N LEU A 99 9.33 -7.40 -4.86
CA LEU A 99 10.66 -6.89 -4.51
C LEU A 99 11.78 -7.50 -5.37
N GLU A 100 11.66 -8.76 -5.79
CA GLU A 100 12.61 -9.40 -6.72
C GLU A 100 12.71 -8.68 -8.08
N LYS A 101 11.68 -7.91 -8.46
CA LYS A 101 11.65 -7.10 -9.69
C LYS A 101 12.27 -5.72 -9.53
N LEU A 102 12.58 -5.31 -8.30
CA LEU A 102 13.09 -3.99 -7.96
C LEU A 102 14.52 -4.09 -7.38
N PRO A 103 15.50 -4.68 -8.09
CA PRO A 103 16.81 -5.00 -7.50
C PRO A 103 17.64 -3.78 -7.09
N SER A 104 17.34 -2.60 -7.62
CA SER A 104 18.09 -1.36 -7.40
C SER A 104 17.38 -0.38 -6.47
N ILE A 105 16.32 -0.84 -5.81
CA ILE A 105 15.49 -0.01 -4.96
C ILE A 105 16.28 0.50 -3.74
N LYS A 106 16.12 1.80 -3.48
CA LYS A 106 16.72 2.51 -2.34
C LYS A 106 15.67 3.08 -1.41
N TYR A 107 14.54 3.53 -1.98
CA TYR A 107 13.43 4.17 -1.25
C TYR A 107 12.16 3.38 -1.52
N LEU A 108 11.62 2.73 -0.49
CA LEU A 108 10.38 1.95 -0.59
C LEU A 108 9.32 2.54 0.32
N SER A 109 8.13 2.77 -0.22
CA SER A 109 6.97 3.25 0.53
C SER A 109 5.74 2.41 0.20
N LEU A 110 5.22 1.66 1.18
CA LEU A 110 4.08 0.76 0.98
C LEU A 110 2.92 1.18 1.89
N ASN A 111 1.72 1.19 1.33
CA ASN A 111 0.46 1.28 2.06
C ASN A 111 -0.47 0.17 1.57
N LEU A 112 -0.59 -0.91 2.35
CA LEU A 112 -1.22 -2.16 1.93
C LEU A 112 -2.38 -2.53 2.86
N CYS A 113 -3.22 -3.46 2.42
CA CYS A 113 -4.15 -4.19 3.28
C CYS A 113 -3.73 -5.67 3.34
N THR A 114 -3.93 -6.36 4.46
CA THR A 114 -3.56 -7.77 4.62
C THR A 114 -4.33 -8.48 5.73
N SER A 115 -4.48 -9.79 5.61
CA SER A 115 -4.83 -10.72 6.70
C SER A 115 -3.66 -11.64 7.07
N ASP A 116 -2.53 -11.56 6.36
CA ASP A 116 -1.34 -12.37 6.58
C ASP A 116 -0.49 -11.80 7.72
N ILE A 117 -0.42 -12.55 8.81
CA ILE A 117 0.35 -12.17 10.01
C ILE A 117 1.85 -12.00 9.71
N ASN A 118 2.38 -12.68 8.69
CA ASN A 118 3.79 -12.56 8.33
C ASN A 118 4.10 -11.18 7.72
N LEU A 119 3.11 -10.50 7.16
CA LEU A 119 3.25 -9.17 6.58
C LEU A 119 3.27 -8.04 7.62
N ILE A 120 2.81 -8.33 8.84
CA ILE A 120 2.80 -7.40 9.98
C ILE A 120 3.85 -7.76 11.04
N ASN A 121 4.46 -8.94 10.96
CA ASN A 121 5.59 -9.32 11.79
C ASN A 121 6.87 -8.67 11.26
N GLY A 122 7.45 -7.75 12.04
CA GLY A 122 8.61 -6.97 11.63
C GLY A 122 9.81 -7.86 11.31
N GLU A 123 10.15 -8.81 12.19
CA GLU A 123 11.33 -9.67 12.04
C GLU A 123 11.24 -10.51 10.75
N ILE A 124 10.06 -11.07 10.47
CA ILE A 124 9.81 -11.83 9.25
C ILE A 124 9.90 -10.92 8.02
N LEU A 125 9.19 -9.78 8.04
CA LEU A 125 9.21 -8.83 6.93
C LEU A 125 10.64 -8.36 6.62
N LYS A 126 11.45 -8.10 7.65
CA LYS A 126 12.84 -7.65 7.49
C LYS A 126 13.69 -8.67 6.74
N GLN A 127 13.45 -9.96 6.91
CA GLN A 127 14.18 -11.00 6.18
C GLN A 127 13.87 -10.98 4.68
N SER A 128 12.68 -10.50 4.29
CA SER A 128 12.26 -10.35 2.90
C SER A 128 12.70 -9.04 2.25
N LEU A 129 13.10 -8.04 3.04
CA LEU A 129 13.50 -6.73 2.55
C LEU A 129 14.96 -6.74 2.07
N PRO A 130 15.26 -6.26 0.84
CA PRO A 130 16.63 -5.98 0.43
C PRO A 130 17.45 -5.18 1.46
N ASN A 131 18.70 -5.58 1.68
CA ASN A 131 19.62 -4.84 2.56
C ASN A 131 20.07 -3.48 1.98
N THR A 132 19.67 -3.18 0.74
CA THR A 132 20.05 -1.97 -0.02
C THR A 132 19.19 -0.75 0.31
N PHE A 133 18.14 -0.89 1.12
CA PHE A 133 17.26 0.24 1.43
C PHE A 133 17.96 1.33 2.23
N GLU A 134 17.88 2.55 1.72
CA GLU A 134 18.22 3.77 2.44
C GLU A 134 17.01 4.26 3.25
N GLN A 135 15.80 4.08 2.72
CA GLN A 135 14.55 4.44 3.41
C GLN A 135 13.45 3.40 3.17
N PHE A 136 12.76 3.05 4.26
CA PHE A 136 11.62 2.15 4.24
C PHE A 136 10.47 2.77 5.03
N HIS A 137 9.38 3.05 4.33
CA HIS A 137 8.14 3.52 4.91
C HIS A 137 7.06 2.47 4.67
N TYR A 138 6.39 2.10 5.75
CA TYR A 138 5.45 1.00 5.73
C TYR A 138 4.19 1.41 6.44
N ALA A 139 3.05 1.14 5.83
CA ALA A 139 1.73 1.31 6.38
C ALA A 139 0.91 0.09 5.96
N VAL A 140 0.16 -0.48 6.88
CA VAL A 140 -0.63 -1.67 6.63
C VAL A 140 -1.90 -1.68 7.44
N HIS A 141 -3.01 -1.91 6.75
CA HIS A 141 -4.31 -2.23 7.32
C HIS A 141 -4.38 -3.73 7.51
N TYR A 142 -4.33 -4.18 8.76
CA TYR A 142 -4.38 -5.58 9.11
C TYR A 142 -5.79 -5.98 9.55
N LEU A 143 -6.36 -6.97 8.88
CA LEU A 143 -7.67 -7.55 9.15
C LEU A 143 -7.48 -8.85 9.94
N PRO A 144 -7.53 -8.82 11.29
CA PRO A 144 -7.31 -10.01 12.10
C PRO A 144 -8.40 -11.06 11.88
N GLU A 145 -8.02 -12.27 11.48
CA GLU A 145 -8.91 -13.42 11.52
C GLU A 145 -9.06 -13.99 12.95
N GLN A 146 -8.07 -13.72 13.81
CA GLN A 146 -8.01 -14.16 15.19
C GLN A 146 -7.44 -13.04 16.08
N PRO A 147 -7.75 -13.03 17.39
CA PRO A 147 -7.15 -12.09 18.32
C PRO A 147 -5.61 -12.19 18.32
N ILE A 148 -4.94 -11.05 18.19
CA ILE A 148 -3.47 -10.96 18.24
C ILE A 148 -3.02 -10.21 19.49
N ASN A 149 -1.94 -10.68 20.11
CA ASN A 149 -1.21 -9.90 21.10
C ASN A 149 -0.40 -8.78 20.41
N TYR A 150 -1.01 -7.60 20.28
CA TYR A 150 -0.38 -6.46 19.60
C TYR A 150 0.91 -5.97 20.28
N ILE A 151 1.10 -6.23 21.58
CA ILE A 151 2.33 -5.85 22.30
C ILE A 151 3.50 -6.72 21.82
N GLU A 152 3.28 -8.02 21.67
CA GLU A 152 4.28 -8.92 21.08
C GLU A 152 4.57 -8.55 19.63
N LEU A 153 3.53 -8.22 18.86
CA LEU A 153 3.69 -7.73 17.48
C LEU A 153 4.59 -6.50 17.42
N LEU A 154 4.35 -5.48 18.25
CA LEU A 154 5.19 -4.28 18.32
C LEU A 154 6.66 -4.61 18.66
N ASN A 155 6.90 -5.61 19.51
CA ASN A 155 8.26 -6.03 19.85
C ASN A 155 9.03 -6.58 18.64
N THR A 156 8.35 -7.22 17.67
CA THR A 156 8.99 -7.70 16.43
C THR A 156 9.56 -6.58 15.56
N TRP A 157 9.12 -5.34 15.75
CA TRP A 157 9.60 -4.18 14.99
C TRP A 157 10.74 -3.42 15.66
N LYS A 158 11.02 -3.71 16.93
CA LYS A 158 11.92 -2.93 17.80
C LYS A 158 13.31 -2.68 17.19
N TYR A 159 13.83 -3.65 16.43
CA TYR A 159 15.18 -3.59 15.85
C TYR A 159 15.20 -3.17 14.37
N ILE A 160 14.05 -2.84 13.79
CA ILE A 160 13.92 -2.53 12.36
C ILE A 160 13.62 -1.06 12.17
N CYS A 161 12.47 -0.61 12.67
CA CYS A 161 12.04 0.78 12.66
C CYS A 161 10.91 0.98 13.68
N PRO A 162 10.80 2.20 14.25
CA PRO A 162 9.69 2.52 15.12
C PRO A 162 8.37 2.52 14.32
N ILE A 163 7.38 1.78 14.83
CA ILE A 163 6.03 1.76 14.29
C ILE A 163 5.02 2.25 15.34
N ILE A 164 3.91 2.80 14.85
CA ILE A 164 2.67 2.99 15.61
C ILE A 164 1.71 1.88 15.22
N CYS A 165 0.98 1.37 16.20
CA CYS A 165 -0.18 0.51 15.98
C CYS A 165 -1.42 1.24 16.51
N LEU A 166 -2.36 1.55 15.62
CA LEU A 166 -3.68 2.05 15.96
C LEU A 166 -4.63 0.87 15.94
N TYR A 167 -5.18 0.52 17.10
CA TYR A 167 -6.10 -0.59 17.24
C TYR A 167 -7.04 -0.36 18.41
N ASN A 168 -8.31 -0.69 18.25
CA ASN A 168 -9.28 -0.76 19.33
C ASN A 168 -9.69 -2.22 19.60
N PRO A 169 -9.10 -2.88 20.62
CA PRO A 169 -9.41 -4.27 20.94
C PRO A 169 -10.87 -4.51 21.35
N MET A 170 -11.60 -3.48 21.80
CA MET A 170 -12.99 -3.63 22.24
C MET A 170 -13.96 -3.73 21.06
N GLN A 171 -13.63 -3.10 19.94
CA GLN A 171 -14.46 -3.13 18.72
C GLN A 171 -14.01 -4.21 17.72
N ASN A 172 -12.80 -4.75 17.91
CA ASN A 172 -12.22 -5.78 17.04
C ASN A 172 -12.19 -5.35 15.57
N ASP A 173 -11.96 -4.06 15.32
CA ASP A 173 -11.75 -3.47 14.01
C ASP A 173 -10.41 -3.93 13.41
N TYR A 174 -10.12 -3.47 12.19
CA TYR A 174 -8.80 -3.60 11.62
C TYR A 174 -7.74 -2.87 12.47
N MET A 175 -6.53 -3.44 12.51
CA MET A 175 -5.37 -2.79 13.08
C MET A 175 -4.67 -1.96 11.99
N PHE A 176 -4.35 -0.70 12.26
CA PHE A 176 -3.53 0.09 11.35
C PHE A 176 -2.12 0.25 11.91
N LEU A 177 -1.13 -0.37 11.25
CA LEU A 177 0.27 -0.28 11.62
C LEU A 177 1.02 0.60 10.64
N HIS A 178 1.87 1.50 11.13
CA HIS A 178 2.73 2.27 10.22
C HIS A 178 4.04 2.76 10.86
N THR A 179 5.05 2.97 10.03
CA THR A 179 6.34 3.57 10.41
C THR A 179 6.20 5.06 10.72
N LEU A 180 7.12 5.58 11.54
CA LEU A 180 7.28 7.01 11.80
C LEU A 180 8.54 7.61 11.16
N PRO A 181 8.49 8.88 10.69
CA PRO A 181 7.29 9.71 10.54
C PRO A 181 6.40 9.21 9.38
N TYR A 182 5.07 9.38 9.49
CA TYR A 182 4.15 9.08 8.40
C TYR A 182 4.18 10.24 7.39
N SER A 183 5.08 10.13 6.41
CA SER A 183 5.38 11.23 5.45
C SER A 183 5.32 10.81 3.99
N SER A 184 5.27 9.50 3.71
CA SER A 184 5.24 9.01 2.32
C SER A 184 3.88 9.13 1.67
N PHE A 185 2.82 9.18 2.46
CA PHE A 185 1.45 9.33 1.99
C PHE A 185 0.84 10.57 2.64
N ASN A 186 0.19 11.41 1.85
CA ASN A 186 -0.50 12.63 2.32
C ASN A 186 -1.94 12.35 2.76
N TYR A 187 -2.35 11.08 2.73
CA TYR A 187 -3.69 10.62 3.05
C TYR A 187 -3.61 9.47 4.04
N LEU A 188 -4.43 9.56 5.08
CA LEU A 188 -4.54 8.58 6.14
C LEU A 188 -5.97 8.06 6.20
N GLU A 189 -6.13 6.74 6.30
CA GLU A 189 -7.42 6.06 6.44
C GLU A 189 -7.40 5.27 7.74
N ILE A 190 -8.36 5.51 8.61
CA ILE A 190 -8.40 4.95 9.96
C ILE A 190 -9.83 4.70 10.40
N SER A 191 -10.05 3.72 11.28
CA SER A 191 -11.34 3.58 11.96
C SER A 191 -11.61 4.79 12.86
N SER A 192 -12.88 5.19 12.93
CA SER A 192 -13.38 6.17 13.90
C SER A 192 -12.97 5.82 15.34
N SER A 193 -12.86 4.54 15.65
CA SER A 193 -12.51 3.99 16.95
C SER A 193 -11.09 4.36 17.42
N VAL A 194 -10.22 4.77 16.50
CA VAL A 194 -8.83 5.13 16.77
C VAL A 194 -8.49 6.59 16.40
N ALA A 195 -9.48 7.38 15.97
CA ALA A 195 -9.26 8.77 15.54
C ALA A 195 -8.64 9.67 16.63
N ASP A 196 -9.04 9.48 17.89
CA ASP A 196 -8.49 10.21 19.03
C ASP A 196 -6.97 9.97 19.22
N SER A 197 -6.48 8.80 18.83
CA SER A 197 -5.06 8.45 18.92
C SER A 197 -4.22 9.28 17.94
N ILE A 198 -4.78 9.68 16.79
CA ILE A 198 -4.13 10.62 15.86
C ILE A 198 -4.06 12.01 16.46
N LEU A 199 -5.15 12.48 17.06
CA LEU A 199 -5.23 13.82 17.67
C LEU A 199 -4.24 14.00 18.83
N LYS A 200 -3.91 12.92 19.55
CA LYS A 200 -2.87 12.93 20.60
C LYS A 200 -1.45 12.98 20.04
N ASN A 201 -1.25 12.60 18.77
CA ASN A 201 0.06 12.45 18.13
C ASN A 201 0.24 13.37 16.92
N LYS A 202 -0.33 14.60 16.93
CA LYS A 202 -0.36 15.51 15.76
C LYS A 202 0.98 15.69 15.04
N ASN A 203 2.08 15.77 15.78
CA ASN A 203 3.41 15.97 15.20
C ASN A 203 3.84 14.82 14.28
N SER A 204 3.41 13.59 14.58
CA SER A 204 3.68 12.40 13.77
C SER A 204 2.92 12.36 12.44
N TYR A 205 1.88 13.18 12.32
CA TYR A 205 0.95 13.25 11.19
C TYR A 205 0.88 14.66 10.56
N LYS A 206 1.89 15.51 10.81
CA LYS A 206 1.91 16.90 10.35
C LYS A 206 1.88 17.05 8.82
N ASP A 207 2.32 16.04 8.09
CA ASP A 207 2.40 16.02 6.63
C ASP A 207 1.15 15.37 5.99
N ILE A 208 0.17 14.97 6.80
CA ILE A 208 -1.13 14.47 6.34
C ILE A 208 -2.01 15.64 5.90
N GLU A 209 -2.41 15.63 4.64
CA GLU A 209 -3.33 16.63 4.08
C GLU A 209 -4.80 16.18 4.22
N ARG A 210 -5.06 14.87 4.25
CA ARG A 210 -6.41 14.30 4.26
C ARG A 210 -6.50 13.12 5.20
N ILE A 211 -7.54 13.10 6.03
CA ILE A 211 -7.88 11.95 6.87
C ILE A 211 -9.26 11.46 6.43
N HIS A 212 -9.35 10.20 6.03
CA HIS A 212 -10.61 9.48 5.94
C HIS A 212 -10.79 8.70 7.23
N VAL A 213 -11.97 8.87 7.83
CA VAL A 213 -12.36 8.14 9.01
C VAL A 213 -13.43 7.16 8.57
N ASP A 214 -13.12 5.87 8.61
CA ASP A 214 -14.10 4.82 8.41
C ASP A 214 -15.04 4.88 9.61
N CYS A 215 -16.22 5.42 9.34
CA CYS A 215 -17.28 5.51 10.31
C CYS A 215 -18.16 4.26 10.16
N ASP A 216 -17.99 3.30 11.06
CA ASP A 216 -18.94 2.20 11.24
C ASP A 216 -20.19 2.68 11.99
N PHE A 217 -20.73 3.87 11.64
CA PHE A 217 -22.07 4.19 12.08
C PHE A 217 -23.02 3.22 11.39
N THR A 218 -23.76 2.44 12.17
CA THR A 218 -24.98 1.84 11.64
C THR A 218 -25.87 2.96 11.09
N LEU A 219 -26.67 2.69 10.06
CA LEU A 219 -27.65 3.67 9.53
C LEU A 219 -28.53 4.27 10.64
N ALA A 220 -28.77 3.51 11.72
CA ALA A 220 -29.48 3.95 12.92
C ALA A 220 -28.69 4.94 13.78
N GLU A 221 -27.36 4.86 13.82
CA GLU A 221 -26.48 5.79 14.55
C GLU A 221 -26.18 7.05 13.73
N ALA A 222 -26.08 6.94 12.40
CA ALA A 222 -25.92 8.07 11.50
C ALA A 222 -27.23 8.85 11.29
N PHE A 223 -28.37 8.14 11.31
CA PHE A 223 -29.71 8.70 11.13
C PHE A 223 -30.68 8.13 12.17
N PRO A 224 -30.74 8.72 13.38
CA PRO A 224 -31.65 8.27 14.46
C PRO A 224 -33.14 8.31 14.11
N ILE A 225 -33.49 8.92 12.97
CA ILE A 225 -34.85 9.05 12.46
C ILE A 225 -35.29 7.81 11.66
N ILE A 226 -34.34 6.97 11.21
CA ILE A 226 -34.62 5.76 10.40
C ILE A 226 -34.85 4.52 11.30
N SER A 227 -34.60 4.62 12.60
CA SER A 227 -34.76 3.56 13.60
C SER A 227 -36.12 3.58 14.34
N TYR A 228 -37.20 3.86 13.60
CA TYR A 228 -38.60 3.70 14.05
C TYR A 228 -39.45 2.94 13.03
#